data_AF-A0A2H9RK39-F1
#
_entry.id   AF-A0A2H9RK39-F1
#
_cell.length_a   1.000
_cell.length_b   1.000
_cell.length_c   1.000
_cell.angle_alpha   90.00
_cell.angle_beta   90.00
_cell.angle_gamma   90.00
#
_symmetry.space_group_name_H-M   'P 1'
#
loop_
_entity.id
_entity.type
_entity.pdbx_description
1 polymer ?
#
loop_
_entity_poly.entity_id
_entity_poly.type
_entity_poly.pdbx_seq_one_letter_code
_entity_poly.pdbx_strand_id
1 'polypeptide(L)' 'MTTKTKKIRHAGRFGAGYGTRIRKKLNIIESIQRKKQVCPHCAKPGVKRVASGIWHCRKCDKRFAGHAYYLEKQA' A
#
# COMPACT_ATOMS: atom_id res chain seq x y z
N MET A 1 17.74 1.78 15.01
CA MET A 1 16.26 1.77 15.11
C MET A 1 15.79 0.35 15.35
N THR A 2 15.15 0.06 16.47
CA THR A 2 14.64 -1.28 16.79
C THR A 2 13.44 -1.64 15.91
N THR A 3 13.48 -2.82 15.28
CA THR A 3 12.42 -3.30 14.39
C THR A 3 11.18 -3.66 15.22
N LYS A 4 10.13 -2.83 15.12
CA LYS A 4 8.95 -2.89 16.01
C LYS A 4 8.27 -4.27 16.07
N THR A 5 8.20 -5.04 14.96
CA THR A 5 7.72 -6.44 14.96
C THR A 5 8.21 -7.22 13.72
N LYS A 6 8.68 -8.47 13.90
CA LYS A 6 9.19 -9.33 12.79
C LYS A 6 8.07 -9.91 11.90
N LYS A 7 7.00 -10.44 12.51
CA LYS A 7 5.91 -11.18 11.82
C LYS A 7 4.66 -10.33 11.57
N ILE A 8 4.36 -9.38 12.45
CA ILE A 8 3.03 -8.75 12.52
C ILE A 8 2.97 -7.44 11.71
N ARG A 9 4.09 -6.73 11.52
CA ARG A 9 4.20 -5.55 10.64
C ARG A 9 3.05 -4.56 10.82
N HIS A 10 2.33 -4.22 9.76
CA HIS A 10 1.29 -3.19 9.74
C HIS A 10 0.02 -3.57 10.52
N ALA A 11 -0.26 -4.87 10.63
CA ALA A 11 -1.37 -5.42 11.39
C ALA A 11 -1.13 -5.39 12.93
N GLY A 12 0.00 -4.85 13.39
CA GLY A 12 0.30 -4.72 14.83
C GLY A 12 -0.70 -3.83 15.57
N ARG A 13 -1.36 -2.90 14.86
CA ARG A 13 -2.38 -2.01 15.44
C ARG A 13 -3.60 -2.73 16.00
N PHE A 14 -3.84 -3.97 15.57
CA PHE A 14 -5.03 -4.73 15.92
C PHE A 14 -4.89 -5.57 17.20
N GLY A 15 -3.72 -5.53 17.86
CA GLY A 15 -3.48 -6.27 19.10
C GLY A 15 -3.74 -7.78 18.96
N ALA A 16 -4.44 -8.35 19.96
CA ALA A 16 -4.77 -9.78 20.00
C ALA A 16 -5.97 -10.18 19.10
N GLY A 17 -6.72 -9.21 18.55
CA GLY A 17 -7.96 -9.47 17.83
C GLY A 17 -7.81 -10.08 16.42
N TYR A 18 -8.96 -10.46 15.84
CA TYR A 18 -9.18 -10.89 14.45
C TYR A 18 -8.45 -12.17 13.98
N GLY A 19 -7.62 -12.77 14.83
CA GLY A 19 -6.90 -14.00 14.51
C GLY A 19 -5.74 -13.83 13.52
N THR A 20 -4.90 -14.86 13.39
CA THR A 20 -3.62 -14.75 12.66
C THR A 20 -3.80 -14.77 11.14
N ARG A 21 -4.76 -15.54 10.62
CA ARG A 21 -4.98 -15.68 9.17
C ARG A 21 -5.43 -14.36 8.52
N ILE A 22 -6.37 -13.66 9.14
CA ILE A 22 -6.88 -12.38 8.64
C ILE A 22 -5.77 -11.31 8.66
N ARG A 23 -5.03 -11.21 9.78
CA ARG A 23 -3.90 -10.29 9.92
C ARG A 23 -2.81 -10.52 8.87
N LYS A 24 -2.52 -11.78 8.51
CA LYS A 24 -1.57 -12.11 7.42
C LYS A 24 -2.06 -11.61 6.06
N LYS A 25 -3.34 -11.84 5.70
CA LYS A 25 -3.92 -11.35 4.44
C LYS A 25 -3.89 -9.82 4.36
N LEU A 26 -4.29 -9.15 5.44
CA LEU A 26 -4.30 -7.69 5.52
C LEU A 26 -2.89 -7.10 5.36
N ASN A 27 -1.88 -7.71 5.99
CA ASN A 27 -0.49 -7.29 5.85
C ASN A 27 0.02 -7.32 4.39
N ILE A 28 -0.38 -8.32 3.61
CA ILE A 28 0.01 -8.40 2.18
C ILE A 28 -0.55 -7.20 1.43
N ILE A 29 -1.85 -6.93 1.60
CA ILE A 29 -2.55 -5.82 0.93
C ILE A 29 -1.97 -4.46 1.37
N GLU A 30 -1.79 -4.24 2.66
CA GLU A 30 -1.27 -2.97 3.17
C GLU A 30 0.19 -2.73 2.81
N SER A 31 1.01 -3.79 2.74
CA SER A 31 2.41 -3.68 2.32
C SER A 31 2.51 -3.19 0.88
N ILE A 32 1.60 -3.62 0.01
CA ILE A 32 1.53 -3.17 -1.38
C ILE A 32 0.99 -1.74 -1.44
N GLN A 33 -0.12 -1.48 -0.75
CA GLN A 33 -0.77 -0.16 -0.77
C GLN A 33 0.13 0.97 -0.25
N ARG A 34 0.90 0.73 0.83
CA ARG A 34 1.75 1.76 1.46
C ARG A 34 3.06 1.99 0.71
N LYS A 35 3.46 1.08 -0.16
CA LYS A 35 4.66 1.22 -1.00
C LYS A 35 4.43 2.33 -2.03
N LYS A 36 5.44 3.17 -2.26
CA LYS A 36 5.40 4.16 -3.35
C LYS A 36 5.44 3.40 -4.66
N GLN A 37 4.37 3.51 -5.44
CA GLN A 37 4.25 2.84 -6.72
C GLN A 37 4.84 3.69 -7.86
N VAL A 38 5.11 3.03 -8.98
CA VAL A 38 5.56 3.68 -10.22
C VAL A 38 4.37 4.38 -10.86
N CYS A 39 4.59 5.59 -11.35
CA CYS A 39 3.56 6.35 -12.06
C CYS A 39 3.50 5.94 -13.53
N PRO A 40 2.30 5.66 -14.09
CA PRO A 40 2.17 5.31 -15.51
C PRO A 40 2.51 6.49 -16.45
N HIS A 41 2.41 7.74 -15.98
CA HIS A 41 2.68 8.91 -16.82
C HIS A 41 4.14 9.34 -16.84
N CYS A 42 4.83 9.30 -15.69
CA CYS A 42 6.19 9.82 -15.58
C CYS A 42 7.24 8.73 -15.33
N ALA A 43 6.84 7.45 -15.30
CA ALA A 43 7.66 6.26 -15.05
C ALA A 43 8.51 6.32 -13.77
N LYS A 44 8.29 7.32 -12.91
CA LYS A 44 9.06 7.55 -11.69
C LYS A 44 8.31 6.97 -10.49
N PRO A 45 9.02 6.36 -9.52
CA PRO A 45 8.43 5.96 -8.26
C PRO A 45 8.12 7.21 -7.43
N GLY A 46 6.91 7.26 -6.86
CA GLY A 46 6.49 8.42 -6.08
C GLY A 46 4.97 8.58 -5.91
N VAL A 47 4.18 7.68 -6.50
CA VAL A 47 2.72 7.75 -6.39
C VAL A 47 2.28 7.30 -5.00
N LYS A 48 1.35 8.05 -4.43
CA LYS A 48 0.67 7.72 -3.17
C LYS A 48 -0.83 7.62 -3.41
N ARG A 49 -1.46 6.68 -2.71
CA ARG A 49 -2.93 6.55 -2.67
C ARG A 49 -3.51 7.73 -1.90
N VAL A 50 -4.53 8.38 -2.46
CA VAL A 50 -5.31 9.43 -1.78
C VAL A 50 -6.62 8.84 -1.27
N ALA A 51 -7.35 8.13 -2.15
CA ALA A 51 -8.59 7.46 -1.81
C ALA A 51 -8.64 6.07 -2.47
N SER A 52 -9.73 5.33 -2.29
CA SER A 52 -9.97 4.08 -3.02
C SER A 52 -9.99 4.36 -4.53
N GLY A 53 -9.04 3.77 -5.26
CA GLY A 53 -8.93 3.94 -6.71
C GLY A 53 -8.41 5.30 -7.17
N ILE A 54 -8.15 6.27 -6.27
CA ILE A 54 -7.60 7.58 -6.62
C ILE A 54 -6.16 7.67 -6.12
N TRP A 55 -5.26 7.94 -7.07
CA TRP A 55 -3.82 8.01 -6.84
C TRP A 55 -3.28 9.37 -7.24
N HIS A 56 -2.28 9.85 -6.51
CA HIS A 56 -1.64 11.12 -6.77
C HIS A 56 -0.13 10.94 -6.85
N CYS A 57 0.45 11.43 -7.95
CA CYS A 57 1.89 11.43 -8.15
C CYS A 57 2.47 12.78 -7.75
N ARG A 58 3.38 12.80 -6.76
CA ARG A 58 4.04 14.03 -6.31
C ARG A 58 5.06 14.62 -7.29
N LYS A 59 5.36 13.92 -8.38
CA LYS A 59 6.40 14.33 -9.35
C LYS A 59 5.83 15.01 -10.58
N CYS A 60 4.62 14.63 -10.98
CA CYS A 60 3.92 15.24 -12.11
C CYS A 60 2.62 15.94 -11.67
N ASP A 61 2.33 15.93 -10.38
CA ASP A 61 1.14 16.47 -9.71
C ASP A 61 -0.23 15.99 -10.24
N LYS A 62 -0.22 14.98 -11.12
CA LYS A 62 -1.43 14.39 -11.66
C LYS A 62 -2.13 13.50 -10.63
N ARG A 63 -3.45 13.60 -10.61
CA ARG A 63 -4.35 12.65 -9.95
C ARG A 63 -4.95 11.74 -11.01
N PHE A 64 -5.00 10.45 -10.75
CA PHE A 64 -5.50 9.48 -11.72
C PHE A 64 -6.27 8.35 -11.02
N ALA A 65 -7.14 7.73 -11.81
CA ALA A 65 -7.89 6.55 -11.41
C ALA A 65 -7.05 5.28 -11.62
N GLY A 66 -7.18 4.31 -10.73
CA GLY A 66 -6.52 3.02 -10.79
C GLY A 66 -7.19 2.00 -9.88
N HIS A 67 -6.55 0.87 -9.59
CA HIS A 67 -7.13 -0.11 -8.68
C HIS A 67 -7.09 0.36 -7.22
N ALA A 68 -7.86 -0.30 -6.37
CA ALA A 68 -8.02 0.09 -4.97
C ALA A 68 -6.71 -0.01 -4.14
N TYR A 69 -5.86 -1.00 -4.44
CA TYR A 69 -4.65 -1.29 -3.66
C TYR A 69 -3.35 -1.30 -4.48
N TYR A 70 -3.46 -1.41 -5.81
CA TYR A 70 -2.34 -1.52 -6.73
C TYR A 70 -2.57 -0.62 -7.95
N LEU A 71 -1.50 -0.27 -8.66
CA LEU A 71 -1.57 0.49 -9.92
C LEU A 71 -1.41 -0.43 -11.12
N GLU A 72 -0.48 -1.37 -11.02
CA GLU A 72 -0.36 -2.48 -11.95
C GLU A 72 -0.83 -3.74 -11.23
N LYS A 73 -1.73 -4.49 -11.87
CA LYS A 73 -2.17 -5.79 -11.41
C LYS A 73 -0.97 -6.73 -11.55
N GLN A 74 -0.45 -7.25 -10.44
CA GLN A 74 0.42 -8.42 -10.50
C GLN A 74 -0.47 -9.58 -10.95
N ALA A 75 -0.32 -9.99 -12.21
CA ALA A 75 -0.87 -11.25 -12.71
C ALA A 75 -0.16 -12.41 -12.01
#